data_AF-A0A075QYP5-F1
#
_entry.id   AF-A0A075QYP5-F1
#
_cell.length_a   1.000
_cell.length_b   1.000
_cell.length_c   1.000
_cell.angle_alpha   90.00
_cell.angle_beta   90.00
_cell.angle_gamma   90.00
#
_symmetry.space_group_name_H-M   'P 1'
#
loop_
_entity.id
_entity.type
_entity.pdbx_description
1 polymer ?
#
loop_
_entity_poly.entity_id
_entity_poly.type
_entity_poly.pdbx_seq_one_letter_code
_entity_poly.pdbx_strand_id
1 'polypeptide(L)'
;MFTHLYPNFNKGRILKTDMLANLRDYPRDFLDIQYKEYSDGIITGSDIRIGEQSITITPGIVKHSGRLYVLKEEHELMYHATNRETVVKIRFHEQMTDSDFTINNSEIVLDEQVELGQNELELGRFKLKEGAKLRSQYQSFIDLATEYNTFITIHVPYASESQSTLAPSIMRYFARELVQGTNLTAFDSSFALLCLNEGTVNREVILTYLANRLGTGYREYSNEQIHKYLGRILDEGRGGGKARADLRQGGFQRMIVD
;
A
#
# COMPACT_ATOMS: atom_id res chain seq x y z
N MET A 1 18.83 28.96 9.41
CA MET A 1 18.03 29.94 10.17
C MET A 1 16.56 29.70 9.82
N PHE A 2 15.66 29.52 10.79
CA PHE A 2 14.23 29.36 10.50
C PHE A 2 13.61 30.75 10.21
N THR A 3 12.80 30.84 9.15
CA THR A 3 12.19 32.11 8.69
C THR A 3 10.72 31.90 8.34
N HIS A 4 9.85 32.82 8.75
CA HIS A 4 8.42 32.83 8.39
C HIS A 4 8.16 34.05 7.51
N LEU A 5 8.07 33.83 6.19
CA LEU A 5 7.86 34.89 5.20
C LEU A 5 6.49 34.75 4.56
N TYR A 6 5.71 35.83 4.58
CA TYR A 6 4.35 35.85 4.04
C TYR A 6 4.11 37.12 3.21
N PRO A 7 3.65 37.00 1.94
CA PRO A 7 3.44 38.15 1.06
C PRO A 7 2.17 38.93 1.43
N ASN A 8 2.29 40.25 1.58
CA ASN A 8 1.16 41.14 1.85
C ASN A 8 0.54 41.69 0.56
N PHE A 9 -0.62 41.18 0.18
CA PHE A 9 -1.39 41.64 -0.99
C PHE A 9 -2.37 42.75 -0.62
N ASN A 10 -1.94 44.00 -0.80
CA ASN A 10 -2.77 45.18 -0.56
C ASN A 10 -3.04 45.94 -1.85
N LYS A 11 -4.26 46.47 -2.00
CA LYS A 11 -4.64 47.32 -3.14
C LYS A 11 -3.65 48.50 -3.28
N GLY A 12 -3.16 48.73 -4.49
CA GLY A 12 -2.19 49.79 -4.78
C GLY A 12 -0.73 49.43 -4.52
N ARG A 13 -0.42 48.21 -4.02
CA ARG A 13 0.96 47.70 -3.96
C ARG A 13 1.35 47.01 -5.27
N ILE A 14 2.63 47.14 -5.61
CA ILE A 14 3.22 46.45 -6.77
C ILE A 14 3.48 44.99 -6.41
N LEU A 15 3.02 44.08 -7.27
CA LEU A 15 3.32 42.64 -7.19
C LEU A 15 4.78 42.41 -7.57
N LYS A 16 5.57 41.86 -6.66
CA LYS A 16 6.99 41.55 -6.89
C LYS A 16 7.17 40.07 -7.25
N THR A 17 8.19 39.77 -8.06
CA THR A 17 8.58 38.40 -8.42
C THR A 17 8.79 37.52 -7.18
N ASP A 18 9.46 38.04 -6.15
CA ASP A 18 9.72 37.29 -4.91
C ASP A 18 8.44 36.88 -4.17
N MET A 19 7.34 37.65 -4.31
CA MET A 19 6.05 37.31 -3.71
C MET A 19 5.43 36.10 -4.43
N LEU A 20 5.55 36.04 -5.75
CA LEU A 20 5.07 34.91 -6.56
C LEU A 20 5.96 33.68 -6.37
N ALA A 21 7.28 33.86 -6.30
CA ALA A 21 8.21 32.79 -5.97
C ALA A 21 7.88 32.17 -4.61
N ASN A 22 7.66 32.99 -3.58
CA ASN A 22 7.28 32.50 -2.26
C ASN A 22 5.95 31.70 -2.29
N LEU A 23 4.92 32.15 -3.00
CA LEU A 23 3.66 31.40 -3.15
C LEU A 23 3.83 30.07 -3.90
N ARG A 24 4.72 30.03 -4.90
CA ARG A 24 4.98 28.83 -5.71
C ARG A 24 5.83 27.81 -4.97
N ASP A 25 6.90 28.28 -4.33
CA ASP A 25 7.96 27.44 -3.77
C ASP A 25 7.59 26.94 -2.37
N TYR A 26 6.94 27.75 -1.54
CA TYR A 26 6.61 27.37 -0.16
C TYR A 26 5.82 26.06 -0.02
N PRO A 27 4.74 25.79 -0.80
CA PRO A 27 4.04 24.51 -0.71
C PRO A 27 4.89 23.33 -1.16
N ARG A 28 5.78 23.51 -2.15
CA ARG A 28 6.68 22.47 -2.64
C ARG A 28 7.76 22.17 -1.61
N ASP A 29 8.45 23.21 -1.14
CA ASP A 29 9.49 23.11 -0.11
C ASP A 29 8.94 22.47 1.16
N PHE A 30 7.74 22.86 1.60
CA PHE A 30 7.10 22.28 2.78
C PHE A 30 6.91 20.77 2.63
N LEU A 31 6.37 20.31 1.51
CA LEU A 31 6.14 18.89 1.26
C LEU A 31 7.45 18.12 1.05
N ASP A 32 8.41 18.69 0.33
CA ASP A 32 9.72 18.09 0.09
C ASP A 32 10.50 17.92 1.40
N ILE A 33 10.41 18.89 2.31
CA ILE A 33 10.98 18.80 3.67
C ILE A 33 10.20 17.78 4.51
N GLN A 34 8.87 17.83 4.51
CA GLN A 34 8.02 16.95 5.32
C GLN A 34 8.23 15.47 4.97
N TYR A 35 8.31 15.14 3.68
CA TYR A 35 8.42 13.76 3.21
C TYR A 35 9.85 13.39 2.80
N LYS A 36 10.86 14.18 3.18
CA LYS A 36 12.25 13.97 2.79
C LYS A 36 12.73 12.55 3.12
N GLU A 37 12.53 12.13 4.37
CA GLU A 37 13.00 10.85 4.90
C GLU A 37 12.05 9.67 4.60
N TYR A 38 10.96 9.91 3.86
CA TYR A 38 10.03 8.84 3.48
C TYR A 38 10.59 8.00 2.32
N SER A 39 10.27 6.71 2.30
CA SER A 39 10.53 5.84 1.16
C SER A 39 9.63 6.17 -0.03
N ASP A 40 9.90 5.51 -1.15
CA ASP A 40 8.96 5.45 -2.26
C ASP A 40 7.68 4.68 -1.86
N GLY A 41 6.55 5.07 -2.44
CA GLY A 41 5.23 4.52 -2.10
C GLY A 41 4.10 5.53 -2.15
N ILE A 42 2.89 5.05 -1.86
CA ILE A 42 1.70 5.91 -1.71
C ILE A 42 1.81 6.70 -0.41
N ILE A 43 1.64 8.02 -0.49
CA ILE A 43 1.59 8.93 0.67
C ILE A 43 0.15 8.99 1.19
N THR A 44 -0.80 9.22 0.29
CA THR A 44 -2.24 9.31 0.63
C THR A 44 -3.10 9.18 -0.62
N GLY A 45 -4.34 8.70 -0.47
CA GLY A 45 -5.26 8.49 -1.58
C GLY A 45 -4.78 7.37 -2.50
N SER A 46 -5.02 7.52 -3.80
CA SER A 46 -4.70 6.49 -4.82
C SER A 46 -5.38 5.15 -4.51
N ASP A 47 -6.59 5.21 -3.93
CA ASP A 47 -7.37 4.04 -3.60
C ASP A 47 -7.91 3.39 -4.88
N ILE A 48 -8.04 2.07 -4.85
CA ILE A 48 -8.58 1.29 -5.96
C ILE A 48 -10.06 1.00 -5.72
N ARG A 49 -10.88 1.32 -6.73
CA ARG A 49 -12.28 0.90 -6.83
C ARG A 49 -12.44 -0.06 -8.00
N ILE A 50 -13.09 -1.19 -7.76
CA ILE A 50 -13.33 -2.21 -8.78
C ILE A 50 -14.76 -2.07 -9.28
N GLY A 51 -14.90 -1.75 -10.57
CA GLY A 51 -16.14 -1.78 -11.32
C GLY A 51 -16.34 -3.11 -12.05
N GLU A 52 -17.43 -3.20 -12.82
CA GLU A 52 -17.79 -4.41 -13.60
C GLU A 52 -16.72 -4.82 -14.61
N GLN A 53 -16.09 -3.84 -15.28
CA GLN A 53 -15.09 -4.06 -16.33
C GLN A 53 -13.90 -3.09 -16.25
N SER A 54 -13.88 -2.25 -15.23
CA SER A 54 -12.86 -1.22 -15.04
C SER A 54 -12.34 -1.14 -13.62
N ILE A 55 -11.10 -0.71 -13.50
CA ILE A 55 -10.41 -0.36 -12.26
C ILE A 55 -10.28 1.15 -12.24
N THR A 56 -10.79 1.79 -11.20
CA THR A 56 -10.68 3.24 -11.01
C THR A 56 -9.68 3.53 -9.89
N ILE A 57 -8.67 4.33 -10.18
CA ILE A 57 -7.71 4.87 -9.22
C ILE A 57 -8.19 6.26 -8.81
N THR A 58 -8.39 6.49 -7.51
CA THR A 58 -8.83 7.79 -6.98
C THR A 58 -7.68 8.81 -6.93
N PRO A 59 -7.98 10.12 -6.85
CA PRO A 59 -6.96 11.13 -6.62
C PRO A 59 -6.06 10.81 -5.42
N GLY A 60 -4.79 11.15 -5.54
CA GLY A 60 -3.80 10.78 -4.54
C GLY A 60 -2.40 11.30 -4.83
N ILE A 61 -1.50 11.01 -3.90
CA ILE A 61 -0.10 11.44 -3.93
C ILE A 61 0.77 10.21 -3.73
N VAL A 62 1.75 10.04 -4.62
CA VAL A 62 2.79 9.01 -4.49
C VAL A 62 4.16 9.68 -4.45
N LYS A 63 5.10 9.06 -3.73
CA LYS A 63 6.51 9.43 -3.74
C LYS A 63 7.30 8.40 -4.55
N HIS A 64 8.15 8.87 -5.45
CA HIS A 64 9.09 8.04 -6.19
C HIS A 64 10.40 8.80 -6.43
N SER A 65 11.54 8.15 -6.15
CA SER A 65 12.89 8.71 -6.33
C SER A 65 13.04 10.14 -5.77
N GLY A 66 12.50 10.37 -4.57
CA GLY A 66 12.58 11.67 -3.89
C GLY A 66 11.60 12.74 -4.38
N ARG A 67 10.68 12.42 -5.30
CA ARG A 67 9.72 13.37 -5.88
C ARG A 67 8.29 12.96 -5.59
N LEU A 68 7.43 13.95 -5.38
CA LEU A 68 5.98 13.75 -5.21
C LEU A 68 5.26 13.91 -6.55
N TYR A 69 4.45 12.91 -6.89
CA TYR A 69 3.57 12.89 -8.05
C TYR A 69 2.13 12.96 -7.57
N VAL A 70 1.31 13.78 -8.24
CA VAL A 70 -0.07 14.05 -7.85
C VAL A 70 -1.02 13.62 -8.95
N LEU A 71 -1.90 12.68 -8.65
CA LEU A 71 -3.06 12.36 -9.47
C LEU A 71 -4.24 13.22 -8.99
N LYS A 72 -4.70 14.15 -9.84
CA LYS A 72 -5.75 15.12 -9.48
C LYS A 72 -7.17 14.61 -9.73
N GLU A 73 -7.33 13.76 -10.74
CA GLU A 73 -8.61 13.26 -11.21
C GLU A 73 -8.60 11.73 -11.19
N GLU A 74 -9.78 11.12 -11.13
CA GLU A 74 -9.88 9.67 -11.21
C GLU A 74 -9.30 9.15 -12.54
N HIS A 75 -8.55 8.06 -12.47
CA HIS A 75 -8.02 7.39 -13.65
C HIS A 75 -8.65 6.01 -13.78
N GLU A 76 -9.23 5.72 -14.94
CA GLU A 76 -9.96 4.47 -15.20
C GLU A 76 -9.19 3.60 -16.20
N LEU A 77 -9.03 2.31 -15.86
CA LEU A 77 -8.39 1.29 -16.68
C LEU A 77 -9.37 0.16 -16.95
N MET A 78 -9.56 -0.19 -18.22
CA MET A 78 -10.33 -1.37 -18.60
C MET A 78 -9.51 -2.64 -18.34
N TYR A 79 -10.12 -3.64 -17.72
CA TYR A 79 -9.46 -4.93 -17.47
C TYR A 79 -10.22 -6.09 -18.14
N HIS A 80 -9.51 -7.17 -18.42
CA HIS A 80 -10.06 -8.39 -19.00
C HIS A 80 -9.54 -9.63 -18.28
N ALA A 81 -10.29 -10.73 -18.39
CA ALA A 81 -9.87 -12.01 -17.83
C ALA A 81 -8.78 -12.62 -18.72
N THR A 82 -7.54 -12.65 -18.23
CA THR A 82 -6.39 -13.25 -18.92
C THR A 82 -5.98 -14.60 -18.32
N ASN A 83 -6.57 -15.00 -17.19
CA ASN A 83 -6.13 -16.10 -16.32
C ASN A 83 -4.67 -15.99 -15.84
N ARG A 84 -4.00 -14.85 -16.10
CA ARG A 84 -2.64 -14.54 -15.70
C ARG A 84 -2.65 -13.49 -14.60
N GLU A 85 -1.55 -13.40 -13.87
CA GLU A 85 -1.36 -12.33 -12.90
C GLU A 85 -1.12 -11.02 -13.67
N THR A 86 -1.90 -10.00 -13.34
CA THR A 86 -1.81 -8.67 -13.93
C THR A 86 -1.64 -7.66 -12.80
N VAL A 87 -0.66 -6.78 -12.96
CA VAL A 87 -0.31 -5.73 -12.00
C VAL A 87 -0.79 -4.39 -12.53
N VAL A 88 -1.42 -3.60 -11.67
CA VAL A 88 -1.64 -2.17 -11.88
C VAL A 88 -0.39 -1.47 -11.38
N LYS A 89 0.32 -0.74 -12.23
CA LYS A 89 1.54 -0.02 -11.83
C LYS A 89 1.61 1.37 -12.43
N ILE A 90 2.30 2.25 -11.72
CA ILE A 90 2.72 3.57 -12.22
C ILE A 90 4.10 3.39 -12.85
N ARG A 91 4.28 3.86 -14.08
CA ARG A 91 5.59 4.00 -14.73
C ARG A 91 5.98 5.47 -14.72
N PHE A 92 7.15 5.77 -14.19
CA PHE A 92 7.72 7.11 -14.19
C PHE A 92 8.65 7.28 -15.40
N HIS A 93 8.44 8.35 -16.16
CA HIS A 93 9.24 8.65 -17.35
C HIS A 93 10.40 9.58 -17.02
N GLU A 94 11.36 9.65 -17.94
CA GLU A 94 12.47 10.59 -17.84
C GLU A 94 11.98 12.04 -17.79
N GLN A 95 12.73 12.86 -17.05
CA GLN A 95 12.45 14.28 -16.92
C GLN A 95 12.62 14.96 -18.28
N MET A 96 11.58 15.67 -18.71
CA MET A 96 11.64 16.55 -19.87
C MET A 96 11.75 17.99 -19.39
N THR A 97 12.42 18.83 -20.17
CA THR A 97 12.49 20.26 -19.92
C THR A 97 12.13 20.99 -21.21
N ASP A 98 11.19 21.92 -21.13
CA ASP A 98 10.94 22.90 -22.18
C ASP A 98 11.30 24.31 -21.70
N SER A 99 10.93 25.35 -22.46
CA SER A 99 11.27 26.75 -22.13
C SER A 99 10.72 27.21 -20.78
N ASP A 100 9.60 26.65 -20.34
CA ASP A 100 8.81 27.17 -19.22
C ASP A 100 8.68 26.16 -18.07
N PHE A 101 8.86 24.87 -18.35
CA PHE A 101 8.59 23.79 -17.39
C PHE A 101 9.66 22.70 -17.38
N THR A 102 9.91 22.21 -16.17
CA THR A 102 10.47 20.88 -15.93
C THR A 102 9.30 19.92 -15.72
N ILE A 103 9.15 18.94 -16.61
CA ILE A 103 8.03 18.01 -16.66
C ILE A 103 8.52 16.61 -16.26
N ASN A 104 7.90 16.06 -15.22
CA ASN A 104 8.10 14.67 -14.81
C ASN A 104 6.77 13.94 -14.99
N ASN A 105 6.67 13.17 -16.07
CA ASN A 105 5.44 12.45 -16.41
C ASN A 105 5.44 11.04 -15.83
N SER A 106 4.23 10.54 -15.62
CA SER A 106 3.99 9.15 -15.25
C SER A 106 2.71 8.65 -15.92
N GLU A 107 2.67 7.37 -16.24
CA GLU A 107 1.48 6.68 -16.73
C GLU A 107 1.06 5.57 -15.77
N ILE A 108 -0.24 5.27 -15.71
CA ILE A 108 -0.77 4.11 -14.97
C ILE A 108 -1.15 3.05 -16.01
N VAL A 109 -0.68 1.83 -15.81
CA VAL A 109 -0.83 0.74 -16.78
C VAL A 109 -1.23 -0.57 -16.11
N LEU A 110 -1.85 -1.43 -16.91
CA LEU A 110 -1.99 -2.86 -16.62
C LEU A 110 -0.87 -3.61 -17.32
N ASP A 111 -0.18 -4.50 -16.61
CA ASP A 111 0.94 -5.27 -17.15
C ASP A 111 0.92 -6.70 -16.62
N GLU A 112 1.23 -7.68 -17.47
CA GLU A 112 1.43 -9.09 -17.07
C GLU A 112 2.86 -9.33 -16.54
N GLN A 113 3.79 -8.40 -16.78
CA GLN A 113 5.11 -8.43 -16.16
C GLN A 113 5.03 -7.95 -14.71
N VAL A 114 5.11 -8.91 -13.80
CA VAL A 114 4.95 -8.72 -12.36
C VAL A 114 6.19 -8.09 -11.71
N GLU A 115 7.39 -8.34 -12.26
CA GLU A 115 8.60 -7.70 -11.75
C GLU A 115 8.59 -6.20 -12.07
N LEU A 116 8.75 -5.38 -11.03
CA LEU A 116 8.82 -3.93 -11.14
C LEU A 116 10.21 -3.47 -11.59
N GLY A 117 10.23 -2.56 -12.57
CA GLY A 117 11.40 -1.77 -12.90
C GLY A 117 11.76 -0.75 -11.81
N GLN A 118 12.96 -0.16 -11.87
CA GLN A 118 13.39 0.89 -10.93
C GLN A 118 12.51 2.15 -11.00
N ASN A 119 11.89 2.38 -12.15
CA ASN A 119 10.99 3.48 -12.43
C ASN A 119 9.51 3.07 -12.34
N GLU A 120 9.19 2.00 -11.60
CA GLU A 120 7.83 1.50 -11.46
C GLU A 120 7.39 1.43 -10.00
N LEU A 121 6.10 1.67 -9.75
CA LEU A 121 5.47 1.52 -8.44
C LEU A 121 4.16 0.76 -8.57
N GLU A 122 3.98 -0.29 -7.78
CA GLU A 122 2.75 -1.10 -7.81
C GLU A 122 1.60 -0.42 -7.06
N LEU A 123 0.40 -0.48 -7.64
CA LEU A 123 -0.89 -0.06 -7.05
C LEU A 123 -1.81 -1.24 -6.70
N GLY A 124 -1.42 -2.45 -7.10
CA GLY A 124 -2.06 -3.70 -6.74
C GLY A 124 -2.01 -4.68 -7.91
N ARG A 125 -2.50 -5.89 -7.68
CA ARG A 125 -2.47 -6.96 -8.68
C ARG A 125 -3.69 -7.86 -8.60
N PHE A 126 -3.96 -8.63 -9.63
CA PHE A 126 -5.05 -9.59 -9.65
C PHE A 126 -4.79 -10.73 -10.63
N LYS A 127 -5.50 -11.84 -10.47
CA LYS A 127 -5.57 -12.93 -11.45
C LYS A 127 -7.03 -13.29 -11.70
N LEU A 128 -7.55 -12.89 -12.85
CA LEU A 128 -8.97 -13.01 -13.16
C LEU A 128 -9.27 -14.21 -14.06
N LYS A 129 -10.18 -15.08 -13.60
CA LYS A 129 -10.67 -16.20 -14.40
C LYS A 129 -11.69 -15.76 -15.43
N GLU A 130 -11.72 -16.45 -16.57
CA GLU A 130 -12.78 -16.27 -17.56
C GLU A 130 -14.17 -16.48 -16.93
N GLY A 131 -15.10 -15.58 -17.26
CA GLY A 131 -16.47 -15.60 -16.74
C GLY A 131 -16.61 -15.16 -15.28
N ALA A 132 -15.53 -14.81 -14.59
CA ALA A 132 -15.58 -14.29 -13.22
C ALA A 132 -15.60 -12.75 -13.18
N LYS A 133 -16.00 -12.21 -12.03
CA LYS A 133 -15.89 -10.78 -11.72
C LYS A 133 -14.80 -10.56 -10.68
N LEU A 134 -14.04 -9.49 -10.84
CA LEU A 134 -13.04 -9.07 -9.88
C LEU A 134 -13.75 -8.44 -8.67
N ARG A 135 -13.30 -8.78 -7.45
CA ARG A 135 -13.82 -8.19 -6.22
C ARG A 135 -12.72 -7.49 -5.42
N SER A 136 -13.13 -6.52 -4.60
CA SER A 136 -12.27 -5.87 -3.61
C SER A 136 -12.88 -5.85 -2.20
N GLN A 137 -13.98 -6.58 -1.97
CA GLN A 137 -14.52 -6.84 -0.64
C GLN A 137 -13.99 -8.18 -0.13
N TYR A 138 -13.39 -8.15 1.06
CA TYR A 138 -12.75 -9.30 1.70
C TYR A 138 -13.55 -9.79 2.91
N GLN A 139 -13.67 -11.11 3.05
CA GLN A 139 -14.42 -11.75 4.13
C GLN A 139 -13.60 -11.95 5.40
N SER A 140 -12.27 -12.01 5.26
CA SER A 140 -11.34 -12.09 6.39
C SER A 140 -10.00 -11.48 6.05
N PHE A 141 -9.12 -11.35 7.05
CA PHE A 141 -7.77 -10.83 6.83
C PHE A 141 -6.95 -11.71 5.90
N ILE A 142 -7.10 -13.04 6.00
CA ILE A 142 -6.38 -14.00 5.13
C ILE A 142 -6.92 -13.94 3.69
N ASP A 143 -8.21 -13.59 3.53
CA ASP A 143 -8.86 -13.46 2.22
C ASP A 143 -8.29 -12.31 1.35
N LEU A 144 -7.53 -11.38 1.94
CA LEU A 144 -6.75 -10.36 1.21
C LEU A 144 -5.72 -10.97 0.23
N ALA A 145 -5.28 -12.21 0.49
CA ALA A 145 -4.30 -12.93 -0.32
C ALA A 145 -4.93 -13.96 -1.27
N THR A 146 -6.26 -13.94 -1.46
CA THR A 146 -6.94 -14.89 -2.34
C THR A 146 -6.48 -14.70 -3.80
N GLU A 147 -5.81 -15.72 -4.36
CA GLU A 147 -5.14 -15.63 -5.66
C GLU A 147 -6.07 -15.22 -6.81
N TYR A 148 -7.26 -15.83 -6.89
CA TYR A 148 -8.15 -15.64 -8.04
C TYR A 148 -9.30 -14.69 -7.76
N ASN A 149 -9.68 -13.93 -8.79
CA ASN A 149 -10.86 -13.08 -8.85
C ASN A 149 -10.92 -12.03 -7.72
N THR A 150 -9.78 -11.72 -7.12
CA THR A 150 -9.64 -10.80 -6.00
C THR A 150 -8.55 -9.82 -6.35
N PHE A 151 -8.80 -8.53 -6.11
CA PHE A 151 -7.77 -7.52 -6.24
C PHE A 151 -6.90 -7.52 -4.97
N ILE A 152 -5.60 -7.66 -5.12
CA ILE A 152 -4.64 -7.84 -4.02
C ILE A 152 -3.82 -6.55 -3.87
N THR A 153 -3.88 -5.96 -2.68
CA THR A 153 -3.14 -4.73 -2.33
C THR A 153 -1.97 -4.98 -1.37
N ILE A 154 -1.71 -6.23 -0.98
CA ILE A 154 -0.68 -6.59 0.02
C ILE A 154 0.70 -6.10 -0.41
N HIS A 155 1.01 -6.16 -1.71
CA HIS A 155 2.32 -5.78 -2.25
C HIS A 155 2.48 -4.27 -2.44
N VAL A 156 1.41 -3.49 -2.31
CA VAL A 156 1.42 -2.04 -2.56
C VAL A 156 2.27 -1.34 -1.50
N PRO A 157 3.35 -0.65 -1.90
CA PRO A 157 4.18 0.10 -0.97
C PRO A 157 3.47 1.38 -0.54
N TYR A 158 3.27 1.54 0.77
CA TYR A 158 2.93 2.84 1.35
C TYR A 158 4.19 3.50 1.87
N ALA A 159 4.38 4.75 1.51
CA ALA A 159 5.55 5.52 1.92
C ALA A 159 5.53 5.72 3.44
N SER A 160 6.65 5.40 4.08
CA SER A 160 6.88 5.64 5.50
C SER A 160 8.34 6.03 5.70
N GLU A 161 8.66 6.55 6.88
CA GLU A 161 10.03 6.95 7.22
C GLU A 161 11.00 5.77 7.09
N SER A 162 12.12 6.00 6.41
CA SER A 162 13.17 5.03 6.07
C SER A 162 12.78 3.91 5.09
N GLN A 163 11.62 3.26 5.27
CA GLN A 163 11.19 2.12 4.46
C GLN A 163 9.69 2.10 4.24
N SER A 164 9.26 1.57 3.09
CA SER A 164 7.84 1.40 2.80
C SER A 164 7.20 0.36 3.72
N THR A 165 5.90 0.49 3.90
CA THR A 165 5.09 -0.36 4.78
C THR A 165 3.80 -0.80 4.08
N LEU A 166 2.95 -1.53 4.80
CA LEU A 166 1.66 -2.00 4.29
C LEU A 166 0.63 -0.88 4.24
N ALA A 167 -0.40 -1.11 3.42
CA ALA A 167 -1.53 -0.21 3.33
C ALA A 167 -2.21 0.01 4.71
N PRO A 168 -2.56 1.26 5.04
CA PRO A 168 -3.38 1.60 6.21
C PRO A 168 -4.64 0.75 6.37
N SER A 169 -5.27 0.40 5.26
CA SER A 169 -6.49 -0.42 5.23
C SER A 169 -6.22 -1.85 5.70
N ILE A 170 -5.08 -2.45 5.34
CA ILE A 170 -4.66 -3.80 5.75
C ILE A 170 -4.41 -3.81 7.27
N MET A 171 -3.68 -2.82 7.79
CA MET A 171 -3.39 -2.75 9.23
C MET A 171 -4.65 -2.51 10.07
N ARG A 172 -5.56 -1.65 9.60
CA ARG A 172 -6.88 -1.47 10.22
C ARG A 172 -7.73 -2.73 10.17
N TYR A 173 -7.67 -3.49 9.08
CA TYR A 173 -8.38 -4.77 8.96
C TYR A 173 -7.85 -5.79 9.97
N PHE A 174 -6.52 -5.97 10.03
CA PHE A 174 -5.86 -6.82 11.02
C PHE A 174 -6.29 -6.45 12.44
N ALA A 175 -6.21 -5.17 12.81
CA ALA A 175 -6.52 -4.71 14.15
C ALA A 175 -7.98 -4.97 14.53
N ARG A 176 -8.93 -4.76 13.60
CA ARG A 176 -10.36 -5.06 13.83
C ARG A 176 -10.62 -6.54 14.08
N GLU A 177 -9.94 -7.43 13.35
CA GLU A 177 -10.05 -8.86 13.63
C GLU A 177 -9.34 -9.24 14.94
N LEU A 178 -8.17 -8.64 15.22
CA LEU A 178 -7.39 -8.94 16.42
C LEU A 178 -8.18 -8.64 17.69
N VAL A 179 -8.87 -7.49 17.76
CA VAL A 179 -9.67 -7.09 18.95
C VAL A 179 -10.92 -7.94 19.17
N GLN A 180 -11.35 -8.73 18.19
CA GLN A 180 -12.45 -9.69 18.34
C GLN A 180 -11.97 -11.05 18.91
N GLY A 181 -10.67 -11.26 19.03
CA GLY A 181 -10.10 -12.49 19.59
C GLY A 181 -10.39 -12.63 21.10
N THR A 182 -10.20 -13.84 21.62
CA THR A 182 -10.50 -14.15 23.04
C THR A 182 -9.29 -14.08 23.97
N ASN A 183 -8.07 -14.01 23.42
CA ASN A 183 -6.80 -14.05 24.16
C ASN A 183 -5.87 -12.87 23.82
N LEU A 184 -6.37 -11.63 23.90
CA LEU A 184 -5.54 -10.45 23.65
C LEU A 184 -4.60 -10.17 24.82
N THR A 185 -3.31 -10.04 24.53
CA THR A 185 -2.35 -9.48 25.48
C THR A 185 -2.45 -7.95 25.53
N ALA A 186 -1.90 -7.32 26.57
CA ALA A 186 -1.81 -5.85 26.61
C ALA A 186 -1.03 -5.28 25.40
N PHE A 187 0.01 -5.99 24.95
CA PHE A 187 0.79 -5.62 23.78
C PHE A 187 -0.02 -5.73 22.48
N ASP A 188 -0.87 -6.75 22.35
CA ASP A 188 -1.84 -6.87 21.24
C ASP A 188 -2.83 -5.71 21.22
N SER A 189 -3.40 -5.36 22.37
CA SER A 189 -4.33 -4.25 22.49
C SER A 189 -3.68 -2.91 22.11
N SER A 190 -2.46 -2.65 22.60
CA SER A 190 -1.71 -1.44 22.25
C SER A 190 -1.42 -1.36 20.74
N PHE A 191 -0.97 -2.46 20.14
CA PHE A 191 -0.67 -2.52 18.71
C PHE A 191 -1.93 -2.38 17.84
N ALA A 192 -3.04 -2.99 18.24
CA ALA A 192 -4.32 -2.87 17.55
C ALA A 192 -4.83 -1.42 17.57
N LEU A 193 -4.80 -0.75 18.73
CA LEU A 193 -5.21 0.64 18.84
C LEU A 193 -4.33 1.58 18.01
N LEU A 194 -3.01 1.33 17.98
CA LEU A 194 -2.09 2.06 17.09
C LEU A 194 -2.50 1.90 15.61
N CYS A 195 -2.75 0.67 15.16
CA CYS A 195 -3.18 0.39 13.80
C CYS A 195 -4.55 0.98 13.44
N LEU A 196 -5.44 1.18 14.42
CA LEU A 196 -6.76 1.78 14.22
C LEU A 196 -6.71 3.32 14.18
N ASN A 197 -5.79 3.92 14.93
CA ASN A 197 -5.67 5.37 15.08
C ASN A 197 -4.77 6.00 14.01
N GLU A 198 -3.65 5.36 13.69
CA GLU A 198 -2.67 5.91 12.76
C GLU A 198 -3.10 5.74 11.30
N GLY A 199 -2.65 6.68 10.46
CA GLY A 199 -2.72 6.52 9.01
C GLY A 199 -1.82 5.37 8.57
N THR A 200 -0.51 5.58 8.62
CA THR A 200 0.49 4.60 8.17
C THR A 200 1.31 4.11 9.37
N VAL A 201 1.34 2.80 9.62
CA VAL A 201 2.15 2.20 10.69
C VAL A 201 3.55 1.93 10.16
N ASN A 202 4.57 2.52 10.77
CA ASN A 202 5.97 2.32 10.37
C ASN A 202 6.34 0.83 10.40
N ARG A 203 7.09 0.38 9.38
CA ARG A 203 7.49 -1.03 9.23
C ARG A 203 8.21 -1.57 10.46
N GLU A 204 9.11 -0.80 11.07
CA GLU A 204 9.87 -1.22 12.24
C GLU A 204 8.95 -1.58 13.42
N VAL A 205 7.86 -0.84 13.59
CA VAL A 205 6.84 -1.11 14.62
C VAL A 205 6.13 -2.44 14.35
N ILE A 206 5.77 -2.71 13.09
CA ILE A 206 5.14 -3.97 12.68
C ILE A 206 6.10 -5.15 12.92
N LEU A 207 7.37 -5.03 12.51
CA LEU A 207 8.37 -6.07 12.67
C LEU A 207 8.69 -6.32 14.15
N THR A 208 8.72 -5.27 14.97
CA THR A 208 8.88 -5.37 16.43
C THR A 208 7.70 -6.12 17.06
N TYR A 209 6.47 -5.80 16.63
CA TYR A 209 5.28 -6.52 17.07
C TYR A 209 5.36 -8.02 16.73
N LEU A 210 5.68 -8.34 15.47
CA LEU A 210 5.83 -9.73 15.02
C LEU A 210 6.93 -10.48 15.78
N ALA A 211 8.09 -9.87 15.98
CA ALA A 211 9.22 -10.46 16.68
C ALA A 211 8.86 -10.86 18.12
N ASN A 212 8.17 -9.96 18.83
CA ASN A 212 7.71 -10.22 20.19
C ASN A 212 6.62 -11.30 20.22
N ARG A 213 5.63 -11.17 19.33
CA ARG A 213 4.46 -12.07 19.31
C ARG A 213 4.78 -13.49 18.87
N LEU A 214 5.72 -13.68 17.98
CA LEU A 214 6.11 -15.00 17.47
C LEU A 214 7.31 -15.59 18.22
N GLY A 215 8.03 -14.80 19.02
CA GLY A 215 9.23 -15.23 19.73
C GLY A 215 10.41 -15.57 18.81
N THR A 216 10.42 -15.04 17.57
CA THR A 216 11.40 -15.40 16.52
C THR A 216 12.61 -14.46 16.43
N GLY A 217 12.64 -13.42 17.27
CA GLY A 217 13.57 -12.29 17.15
C GLY A 217 13.22 -11.34 15.98
N TYR A 218 13.87 -10.17 15.94
CA TYR A 218 13.69 -9.17 14.88
C TYR A 218 14.25 -9.70 13.56
N ARG A 219 13.46 -9.59 12.48
CA ARG A 219 13.84 -10.00 11.13
C ARG A 219 13.15 -9.12 10.11
N GLU A 220 13.83 -8.85 9.01
CA GLU A 220 13.24 -8.25 7.84
C GLU A 220 12.30 -9.24 7.13
N TYR A 221 11.14 -8.75 6.71
CA TYR A 221 10.14 -9.51 5.99
C TYR A 221 9.63 -8.71 4.80
N SER A 222 9.18 -9.36 3.73
CA SER A 222 8.37 -8.73 2.68
C SER A 222 6.96 -8.41 3.17
N ASN A 223 6.19 -7.58 2.45
CA ASN A 223 4.79 -7.31 2.83
C ASN A 223 3.94 -8.59 2.86
N GLU A 224 4.17 -9.50 1.92
CA GLU A 224 3.50 -10.81 1.88
C GLU A 224 3.82 -11.65 3.13
N GLN A 225 5.09 -11.68 3.54
CA GLN A 225 5.50 -12.38 4.76
C GLN A 225 4.90 -11.74 6.00
N ILE A 226 4.89 -10.40 6.09
CA ILE A 226 4.23 -9.68 7.20
C ILE A 226 2.74 -10.04 7.26
N HIS A 227 2.02 -9.96 6.13
CA HIS A 227 0.60 -10.34 6.06
C HIS A 227 0.40 -11.78 6.53
N LYS A 228 1.19 -12.73 6.03
CA LYS A 228 1.13 -14.14 6.44
C LYS A 228 1.31 -14.33 7.95
N TYR A 229 2.29 -13.66 8.54
CA TYR A 229 2.57 -13.78 9.97
C TYR A 229 1.51 -13.11 10.85
N LEU A 230 0.97 -11.96 10.41
CA LEU A 230 -0.18 -11.34 11.06
C LEU A 230 -1.42 -12.26 10.99
N GLY A 231 -1.68 -12.91 9.84
CA GLY A 231 -2.76 -13.88 9.71
C GLY A 231 -2.63 -15.06 10.68
N ARG A 232 -1.41 -15.59 10.85
CA ARG A 232 -1.14 -16.64 11.83
C ARG A 232 -1.47 -16.21 13.26
N ILE A 233 -1.15 -14.97 13.63
CA ILE A 233 -1.47 -14.42 14.96
C ILE A 233 -3.00 -14.39 15.18
N LEU A 234 -3.77 -14.02 14.15
CA LEU A 234 -5.24 -14.04 14.22
C LEU A 234 -5.80 -15.45 14.40
N ASP A 235 -5.23 -16.45 13.69
CA ASP A 235 -5.64 -17.85 13.82
C ASP A 235 -5.38 -18.41 15.22
N GLU A 236 -4.25 -18.05 15.85
CA GLU A 236 -3.93 -18.42 17.22
C GLU A 236 -4.93 -17.81 18.23
N GLY A 237 -5.36 -16.57 18.00
CA GLY A 237 -6.30 -15.83 18.85
C GLY A 237 -7.76 -16.33 18.79
N ARG A 238 -8.13 -17.09 17.75
CA ARG A 238 -9.49 -17.67 17.57
C ARG A 238 -9.69 -19.02 18.27
N GLY A 239 -8.67 -19.55 18.94
CA GLY A 239 -8.71 -20.84 19.63
C GLY A 239 -8.21 -21.97 18.73
N GLY A 240 -6.93 -22.30 18.87
CA GLY A 240 -6.27 -23.41 18.17
C GLY A 240 -6.87 -24.79 18.52
N GLY A 241 -7.97 -25.14 17.85
CA GLY A 241 -8.59 -26.47 17.95
C GLY A 241 -8.32 -27.42 16.77
N LYS A 242 -7.76 -26.96 15.64
CA LYS A 242 -7.64 -27.84 14.45
C LYS A 242 -6.35 -27.74 13.60
N ALA A 243 -5.45 -26.79 13.85
CA ALA A 243 -4.28 -26.61 12.97
C ALA A 243 -3.05 -27.49 13.30
N ARG A 244 -3.10 -28.33 14.35
CA ARG A 244 -1.96 -29.22 14.71
C ARG A 244 -2.08 -30.66 14.19
N ALA A 245 -3.14 -31.03 13.45
CA ALA A 245 -3.35 -32.40 12.99
C ALA A 245 -2.93 -32.66 11.52
N ASP A 246 -3.00 -31.69 10.62
CA ASP A 246 -2.89 -31.96 9.17
C ASP A 246 -1.49 -31.80 8.56
N LEU A 247 -0.43 -31.79 9.39
CA LEU A 247 0.97 -31.81 8.91
C LEU A 247 1.73 -33.10 9.24
N ARG A 248 1.02 -34.24 9.30
CA ARG A 248 1.67 -35.56 9.25
C ARG A 248 1.06 -36.42 8.14
N GLN A 249 1.94 -36.78 7.20
CA GLN A 249 1.83 -37.79 6.14
C GLN A 249 0.98 -37.44 4.91
N GLY A 250 1.64 -36.82 3.94
CA GLY A 250 1.42 -37.13 2.53
C GLY A 250 1.80 -38.60 2.28
N GLY A 251 0.83 -39.49 2.42
CA GLY A 251 0.90 -40.88 1.97
C GLY A 251 -0.10 -41.06 0.83
N PHE A 252 0.40 -41.37 -0.35
CA PHE A 252 -0.39 -41.71 -1.53
C PHE A 252 -1.35 -42.88 -1.22
N GLN A 253 -2.66 -42.64 -1.18
CA GLN A 253 -3.66 -43.71 -1.23
C GLN A 253 -3.86 -44.13 -2.69
N ARG A 254 -3.33 -45.31 -3.03
CA ARG A 254 -3.70 -46.03 -4.26
C ARG A 254 -5.11 -46.60 -4.08
N MET A 255 -6.00 -46.26 -5.01
CA MET A 255 -7.33 -46.84 -5.12
C MET A 255 -7.20 -48.25 -5.71
N ILE A 256 -7.59 -49.28 -4.96
CA ILE A 256 -7.80 -50.62 -5.50
C ILE A 256 -9.27 -50.68 -5.94
N VAL A 257 -9.48 -51.09 -7.19
CA VAL A 257 -10.81 -51.37 -7.76
C VAL A 257 -10.94 -52.89 -7.75
N ASP A 258 -12.02 -53.38 -7.14
CA ASP A 258 -12.54 -54.74 -7.34
C ASP A 258 -13.45 -54.78 -8.58
#